data_AF-A0AAX2IQT4-F1
#
_entry.id   AF-A0AAX2IQT4-F1
#
_cell.length_a   1.000
_cell.length_b   1.000
_cell.length_c   1.000
_cell.angle_alpha   90.00
_cell.angle_beta   90.00
_cell.angle_gamma   90.00
#
_symmetry.space_group_name_H-M   'P 1'
#
loop_
_entity.id
_entity.type
_entity.pdbx_description
1 polymer ?
#
loop_
_entity_poly.entity_id
_entity_poly.type
_entity_poly.pdbx_seq_one_letter_code
_entity_poly.pdbx_strand_id
1 'polypeptide(L)'
;MFHGGTALGGFADNRVKSIMTRSGHKVVFTEDESIIITDKSGNEIHLDTTGSNINITAPETMTLNCKNMFINVGENMTSTIGNNQSTSVVKNQNNSVGMNQTESIGALKNVSVGANFMTNVVGNLMEFVKGNRDSKAKEVKELTKTRQIVSEENNHIHSKDTFNNNSGENSKMY
;
A
#
# COMPACT_ATOMS: atom_id res chain seq x y z
N MET A 1 37.38 20.75 -14.41
CA MET A 1 36.22 21.63 -14.21
C MET A 1 36.26 22.65 -15.33
N PHE A 2 35.20 22.77 -16.14
CA PHE A 2 35.10 23.92 -17.05
C PHE A 2 34.80 25.14 -16.18
N HIS A 3 35.83 25.87 -15.80
CA HIS A 3 35.73 27.19 -15.19
C HIS A 3 36.60 28.14 -16.02
N GLY A 4 36.26 29.43 -16.04
CA GLY A 4 36.87 30.45 -16.91
C GLY A 4 38.36 30.75 -16.65
N GLY A 5 39.10 29.87 -15.97
CA GLY A 5 40.53 30.02 -15.69
C GLY A 5 41.47 29.34 -16.69
N THR A 6 40.97 28.52 -17.64
CA THR A 6 41.84 27.83 -18.63
C THR A 6 41.34 27.92 -20.08
N ALA A 7 40.41 28.82 -20.38
CA ALA A 7 40.02 29.12 -21.76
C ALA A 7 39.50 30.54 -21.85
N LEU A 8 39.74 31.20 -22.98
CA LEU A 8 39.19 32.48 -23.42
C LEU A 8 37.64 32.46 -23.60
N GLY A 9 36.91 31.74 -22.74
CA GLY A 9 35.48 31.44 -22.85
C GLY A 9 34.64 31.90 -21.66
N GLY A 10 35.19 32.75 -20.78
CA GLY A 10 34.42 33.43 -19.74
C GLY A 10 33.68 34.65 -20.28
N PHE A 11 32.71 34.44 -21.17
CA PHE A 11 31.76 35.49 -21.57
C PHE A 11 30.61 35.57 -20.55
N ALA A 12 29.74 36.58 -20.68
CA ALA A 12 28.59 36.87 -19.81
C ALA A 12 27.60 35.69 -19.62
N ASP A 13 27.76 34.60 -20.39
CA ASP A 13 26.87 33.45 -20.47
C ASP A 13 27.43 32.17 -19.82
N ASN A 14 28.38 32.27 -18.88
CA ASN A 14 28.87 31.12 -18.12
C ASN A 14 27.83 30.62 -17.08
N ARG A 15 26.62 30.31 -17.52
CA ARG A 15 25.47 29.90 -16.68
C ARG A 15 25.42 28.41 -16.33
N VAL A 16 26.33 27.61 -16.88
CA VAL A 16 26.35 26.16 -16.67
C VAL A 16 27.76 25.71 -16.32
N LYS A 17 27.90 25.10 -15.15
CA LYS A 17 29.16 24.52 -14.68
C LYS A 17 29.00 23.01 -14.64
N SER A 18 29.94 22.28 -15.23
CA SER A 18 29.86 20.82 -15.25
C SER A 18 31.21 20.14 -15.09
N ILE A 19 31.14 18.92 -14.58
CA ILE A 19 32.22 17.93 -14.59
C ILE A 19 31.71 16.76 -15.42
N MET A 20 32.39 16.47 -16.53
CA MET A 20 32.00 15.42 -17.47
C MET A 20 33.18 14.52 -17.78
N THR A 21 32.94 13.22 -17.82
CA THR A 21 33.90 12.21 -18.30
C THR A 21 33.80 12.07 -19.82
N ARG A 22 34.87 11.62 -20.50
CA ARG A 22 34.83 11.34 -21.95
C ARG A 22 33.78 10.29 -22.32
N SER A 23 33.42 9.40 -21.38
CA SER A 23 32.42 8.35 -21.58
C SER A 23 30.98 8.81 -21.37
N GLY A 24 30.74 10.06 -20.95
CA GLY A 24 29.40 10.65 -20.93
C GLY A 24 28.74 10.84 -19.56
N HIS A 25 29.38 10.43 -18.45
CA HIS A 25 28.88 10.71 -17.10
C HIS A 25 29.08 12.18 -16.74
N LYS A 26 28.09 12.80 -16.07
CA LYS A 26 28.07 14.23 -15.79
C LYS A 26 27.57 14.54 -14.39
N VAL A 27 28.15 15.59 -13.81
CA VAL A 27 27.53 16.40 -12.77
C VAL A 27 27.40 17.81 -13.33
N VAL A 28 26.19 18.35 -13.36
CA VAL A 28 25.85 19.64 -13.98
C VAL A 28 25.18 20.51 -12.93
N PHE A 29 25.66 21.75 -12.82
CA PHE A 29 25.03 22.83 -12.07
C PHE A 29 24.60 23.87 -13.10
N THR A 30 23.30 24.09 -13.24
CA THR A 30 22.77 25.26 -13.93
C THR A 30 22.57 26.38 -12.89
N GLU A 31 22.74 27.64 -13.27
CA GLU A 31 22.32 28.74 -12.38
C GLU A 31 20.87 28.56 -11.97
N ASP A 32 20.51 28.95 -10.74
CA ASP A 32 19.14 29.13 -10.19
C ASP A 32 18.05 28.08 -10.54
N GLU A 33 18.38 27.01 -11.27
CA GLU A 33 17.46 26.12 -11.96
C GLU A 33 17.63 24.69 -11.42
N SER A 34 18.81 24.07 -11.52
CA SER A 34 18.96 22.67 -11.12
C SER A 34 20.39 22.17 -10.85
N ILE A 35 20.44 21.03 -10.14
CA ILE A 35 21.63 20.18 -10.02
C ILE A 35 21.28 18.82 -10.62
N ILE A 36 22.08 18.35 -11.57
CA ILE A 36 21.84 17.11 -12.30
C ILE A 36 23.06 16.19 -12.22
N ILE A 37 22.86 14.95 -11.80
CA ILE A 37 23.85 13.89 -11.85
C ILE A 37 23.33 12.83 -12.81
N THR A 38 24.07 12.58 -13.89
CA THR A 38 23.67 11.63 -14.93
C THR A 38 24.81 10.70 -15.32
N ASP A 39 24.44 9.48 -15.68
CA ASP A 39 25.34 8.55 -16.34
C ASP A 39 24.99 8.43 -17.84
N LYS A 40 25.84 7.77 -18.62
CA LYS A 40 25.60 7.56 -20.06
C LYS A 40 24.44 6.61 -20.36
N SER A 41 23.96 5.88 -19.36
CA SER A 41 22.97 4.81 -19.48
C SER A 41 21.55 5.29 -19.13
N GLY A 42 21.39 6.54 -18.69
CA GLY A 42 20.10 7.14 -18.36
C GLY A 42 19.73 7.08 -16.88
N ASN A 43 20.67 6.72 -15.99
CA ASN A 43 20.49 6.95 -14.56
C ASN A 43 20.60 8.45 -14.27
N GLU A 44 19.65 9.00 -13.51
CA GLU A 44 19.58 10.43 -13.23
C GLU A 44 19.16 10.71 -11.78
N ILE A 45 19.82 11.70 -11.18
CA ILE A 45 19.33 12.42 -10.00
C ILE A 45 19.23 13.88 -10.39
N HIS A 46 18.03 14.44 -10.33
CA HIS A 46 17.74 15.82 -10.73
C HIS A 46 17.06 16.56 -9.58
N LEU A 47 17.78 17.54 -9.02
CA LEU A 47 17.26 18.48 -8.03
C LEU A 47 16.81 19.72 -8.80
N ASP A 48 15.49 19.91 -8.90
CA ASP A 48 14.85 21.03 -9.58
C ASP A 48 14.53 22.13 -8.57
N THR A 49 15.27 23.23 -8.63
CA THR A 49 15.13 24.38 -7.74
C THR A 49 13.86 25.17 -8.07
N THR A 50 13.51 25.31 -9.35
CA THR A 50 12.37 26.12 -9.79
C THR A 50 11.04 25.49 -9.35
N GLY A 51 10.92 24.17 -9.52
CA GLY A 51 9.76 23.42 -9.07
C GLY A 51 9.84 22.92 -7.63
N SER A 52 11.00 23.06 -6.97
CA SER A 52 11.30 22.48 -5.65
C SER A 52 11.11 20.96 -5.61
N ASN A 53 11.46 20.27 -6.70
CA ASN A 53 11.28 18.84 -6.87
C ASN A 53 12.61 18.08 -6.85
N ILE A 54 12.55 16.79 -6.56
CA ILE A 54 13.65 15.86 -6.83
C ILE A 54 13.11 14.70 -7.65
N ASN A 55 13.74 14.42 -8.78
CA ASN A 55 13.48 13.23 -9.60
C ASN A 55 14.69 12.30 -9.53
N ILE A 56 14.43 11.03 -9.26
CA ILE A 56 15.45 9.97 -9.26
C ILE A 56 14.97 8.92 -10.25
N THR A 57 15.78 8.63 -11.27
CA THR A 57 15.44 7.71 -12.35
C THR A 57 16.54 6.69 -12.54
N ALA A 58 16.14 5.43 -12.69
CA ALA A 58 17.00 4.31 -13.01
C ALA A 58 16.26 3.40 -14.02
N PRO A 59 16.85 3.07 -15.18
CA PRO A 59 16.18 2.24 -16.19
C PRO A 59 15.85 0.80 -15.75
N GLU A 60 16.47 0.29 -14.69
CA GLU A 60 16.32 -1.11 -14.28
C GLU A 60 15.96 -1.27 -12.79
N THR A 61 16.85 -0.90 -11.87
CA THR A 61 16.65 -1.14 -10.43
C THR A 61 17.14 0.02 -9.58
N MET A 62 16.36 0.38 -8.55
CA MET A 62 16.78 1.22 -7.43
C MET A 62 16.78 0.41 -6.14
N THR A 63 17.78 0.59 -5.29
CA THR A 63 17.88 -0.10 -3.98
C THR A 63 18.26 0.89 -2.88
N LEU A 64 17.51 0.89 -1.78
CA LEU A 64 17.72 1.75 -0.62
C LEU A 64 18.07 0.88 0.60
N ASN A 65 19.34 0.85 0.99
CA ASN A 65 19.81 0.10 2.16
C ASN A 65 20.10 1.04 3.32
N CYS A 66 19.48 0.83 4.47
CA CYS A 66 19.70 1.66 5.66
C CYS A 66 19.33 0.91 6.94
N LYS A 67 19.86 1.38 8.09
CA LYS A 67 19.49 0.85 9.42
C LYS A 67 18.07 1.25 9.83
N ASN A 68 17.68 2.49 9.55
CA ASN A 68 16.37 3.06 9.84
C ASN A 68 15.92 3.91 8.65
N MET A 69 14.64 3.84 8.27
CA MET A 69 14.03 4.68 7.23
C MET A 69 12.77 5.34 7.78
N PHE A 70 12.60 6.63 7.50
CA PHE A 70 11.38 7.37 7.76
C PHE A 70 10.92 8.02 6.46
N ILE A 71 9.63 7.89 6.14
CA ILE A 71 9.02 8.53 4.97
C ILE A 71 7.84 9.35 5.49
N ASN A 72 8.01 10.66 5.57
CA ASN A 72 6.99 11.60 6.04
C ASN A 72 6.49 12.39 4.83
N VAL A 73 5.18 12.31 4.56
CA VAL A 73 4.54 13.00 3.42
C VAL A 73 3.45 13.90 3.98
N GLY A 74 3.52 15.20 3.65
CA GLY A 74 2.61 16.21 4.21
C GLY A 74 1.22 16.22 3.59
N GLU A 75 1.11 15.77 2.34
CA GLU A 75 -0.15 15.75 1.58
C GLU A 75 -0.53 14.34 1.14
N ASN A 76 0.00 13.88 0.00
CA ASN A 76 -0.46 12.66 -0.66
C ASN A 76 0.70 11.74 -1.05
N MET A 77 0.55 10.43 -0.84
CA MET A 77 1.45 9.40 -1.35
C MET A 77 0.68 8.47 -2.29
N THR A 78 1.21 8.28 -3.50
CA THR A 78 0.70 7.32 -4.48
C THR A 78 1.79 6.31 -4.81
N SER A 79 1.43 5.03 -4.85
CA SER A 79 2.33 3.95 -5.28
C SER A 79 1.66 3.13 -6.37
N THR A 80 2.32 3.02 -7.53
CA THR A 80 1.84 2.24 -8.67
C THR A 80 2.86 1.16 -9.01
N ILE A 81 2.41 -0.09 -8.99
CA ILE A 81 3.24 -1.26 -9.26
C ILE A 81 2.70 -1.92 -10.54
N GLY A 82 3.58 -2.11 -11.53
CA GLY A 82 3.18 -2.69 -12.82
C GLY A 82 2.96 -4.20 -12.81
N ASN A 83 3.63 -4.93 -11.91
CA ASN A 83 3.55 -6.39 -11.81
C ASN A 83 3.18 -6.84 -10.39
N ASN A 84 4.18 -7.09 -9.54
CA ASN A 84 3.97 -7.69 -8.21
C ASN A 84 4.52 -6.79 -7.10
N GLN A 85 3.79 -6.74 -5.97
CA GLN A 85 4.24 -6.13 -4.73
C GLN A 85 4.37 -7.22 -3.65
N SER A 86 5.48 -7.25 -2.93
CA SER A 86 5.68 -8.11 -1.77
C SER A 86 6.13 -7.26 -0.58
N THR A 87 5.47 -7.46 0.56
CA THR A 87 5.80 -6.79 1.83
C THR A 87 6.09 -7.86 2.87
N SER A 88 7.29 -7.81 3.46
CA SER A 88 7.68 -8.74 4.54
C SER A 88 8.07 -7.94 5.77
N VAL A 89 7.43 -8.24 6.90
CA VAL A 89 7.65 -7.58 8.18
C VAL A 89 7.95 -8.65 9.23
N VAL A 90 9.14 -8.60 9.82
CA VAL A 90 9.63 -9.67 10.72
C VAL A 90 8.96 -9.65 12.10
N LYS A 91 8.58 -8.47 12.59
CA LYS A 91 8.02 -8.30 13.94
C LYS A 91 6.55 -7.90 13.89
N ASN A 92 6.27 -6.61 13.75
CA ASN A 92 4.93 -6.06 13.88
C ASN A 92 4.65 -5.08 12.75
N GLN A 93 3.45 -5.13 12.20
CA GLN A 93 2.90 -4.13 11.29
C GLN A 93 1.70 -3.47 11.96
N ASN A 94 1.70 -2.15 12.05
CA ASN A 94 0.57 -1.35 12.53
C ASN A 94 0.11 -0.44 11.39
N ASN A 95 -1.20 -0.41 11.13
CA ASN A 95 -1.82 0.40 10.10
C ASN A 95 -2.98 1.19 10.73
N SER A 96 -2.86 2.51 10.76
CA SER A 96 -3.85 3.42 11.34
C SER A 96 -4.37 4.34 10.25
N VAL A 97 -5.68 4.33 10.03
CA VAL A 97 -6.37 5.14 9.02
C VAL A 97 -7.36 6.05 9.72
N GLY A 98 -7.25 7.36 9.49
CA GLY A 98 -8.06 8.36 10.23
C GLY A 98 -9.51 8.46 9.77
N MET A 99 -9.80 8.10 8.51
CA MET A 99 -11.13 8.24 7.90
C MET A 99 -11.62 6.89 7.34
N ASN A 100 -11.27 6.56 6.10
CA ASN A 100 -11.80 5.39 5.39
C ASN A 100 -10.68 4.54 4.79
N GLN A 101 -10.84 3.21 4.83
CA GLN A 101 -10.00 2.26 4.11
C GLN A 101 -10.85 1.47 3.12
N THR A 102 -10.45 1.47 1.85
CA THR A 102 -11.12 0.71 0.78
C THR A 102 -10.12 -0.25 0.14
N GLU A 103 -10.56 -1.48 -0.10
CA GLU A 103 -9.74 -2.53 -0.73
C GLU A 103 -10.57 -3.21 -1.81
N SER A 104 -10.03 -3.30 -3.03
CA SER A 104 -10.65 -4.00 -4.16
C SER A 104 -9.68 -5.05 -4.68
N ILE A 105 -10.14 -6.29 -4.78
CA ILE A 105 -9.33 -7.45 -5.18
C ILE A 105 -10.01 -8.10 -6.38
N GLY A 106 -9.27 -8.19 -7.50
CA GLY A 106 -9.84 -8.68 -8.76
C GLY A 106 -10.09 -10.20 -8.82
N ALA A 107 -9.40 -10.99 -8.00
CA ALA A 107 -9.49 -12.46 -8.04
C ALA A 107 -9.70 -13.09 -6.67
N LEU A 108 -8.65 -13.18 -5.83
CA LEU A 108 -8.69 -13.88 -4.55
C LEU A 108 -8.02 -13.07 -3.45
N LYS A 109 -8.72 -12.95 -2.31
CA LYS A 109 -8.15 -12.48 -1.05
C LYS A 109 -8.03 -13.67 -0.10
N ASN A 110 -6.80 -14.09 0.19
CA ASN A 110 -6.50 -15.13 1.17
C ASN A 110 -5.92 -14.53 2.46
N VAL A 111 -6.47 -14.91 3.61
CA VAL A 111 -6.01 -14.44 4.93
C VAL A 111 -5.73 -15.66 5.79
N SER A 112 -4.49 -15.82 6.24
CA SER A 112 -4.08 -16.88 7.17
C SER A 112 -3.56 -16.24 8.44
N VAL A 113 -4.09 -16.66 9.58
CA VAL A 113 -3.75 -16.11 10.90
C VAL A 113 -3.35 -17.26 11.81
N GLY A 114 -2.13 -17.21 12.35
CA GLY A 114 -1.58 -18.28 13.17
C GLY A 114 -2.10 -18.34 14.62
N ALA A 115 -2.72 -17.25 15.09
CA ALA A 115 -3.27 -17.16 16.44
C ALA A 115 -4.74 -16.71 16.40
N ASN A 116 -5.01 -15.42 16.67
CA ASN A 116 -6.36 -14.89 16.80
C ASN A 116 -6.67 -13.87 15.70
N PHE A 117 -7.84 -13.99 15.09
CA PHE A 117 -8.42 -12.96 14.21
C PHE A 117 -9.56 -12.27 14.96
N MET A 118 -9.39 -10.99 15.28
CA MET A 118 -10.36 -10.21 16.06
C MET A 118 -10.81 -8.99 15.26
N THR A 119 -12.12 -8.82 15.16
CA THR A 119 -12.75 -7.68 14.50
C THR A 119 -13.69 -7.00 15.47
N ASN A 120 -13.52 -5.70 15.68
CA ASN A 120 -14.44 -4.87 16.47
C ASN A 120 -15.14 -3.88 15.54
N VAL A 121 -16.46 -3.99 15.41
CA VAL A 121 -17.27 -3.13 14.55
C VAL A 121 -18.27 -2.39 15.45
N VAL A 122 -18.08 -1.07 15.58
CA VAL A 122 -19.00 -0.22 16.37
C VAL A 122 -20.29 0.08 15.61
N GLY A 123 -20.17 0.25 14.29
CA GLY A 123 -21.31 0.42 13.39
C GLY A 123 -21.89 -0.91 12.93
N ASN A 124 -22.32 -0.96 11.67
CA ASN A 124 -22.91 -2.15 11.08
C ASN A 124 -21.84 -3.05 10.42
N LEU A 125 -21.99 -4.36 10.58
CA LEU A 125 -21.32 -5.36 9.76
C LEU A 125 -22.31 -5.84 8.68
N MET A 126 -21.98 -5.61 7.41
CA MET A 126 -22.76 -6.10 6.27
C MET A 126 -21.88 -7.03 5.43
N GLU A 127 -22.44 -8.15 5.02
CA GLU A 127 -21.74 -9.13 4.21
C GLU A 127 -22.66 -9.62 3.09
N PHE A 128 -22.21 -9.44 1.85
CA PHE A 128 -22.93 -9.89 0.66
C PHE A 128 -22.11 -10.97 -0.03
N VAL A 129 -22.61 -12.20 -0.01
CA VAL A 129 -21.95 -13.35 -0.62
C VAL A 129 -22.86 -13.89 -1.70
N LYS A 130 -22.47 -13.72 -2.97
CA LYS A 130 -23.20 -14.27 -4.13
C LYS A 130 -23.02 -15.79 -4.26
N GLY A 131 -21.85 -16.29 -3.86
CA GLY A 131 -21.53 -17.71 -3.84
C GLY A 131 -21.83 -18.34 -2.48
N ASN A 132 -21.03 -19.33 -2.10
CA ASN A 132 -21.20 -20.06 -0.85
C ASN A 132 -20.52 -19.35 0.32
N ARG A 133 -21.16 -19.43 1.50
CA ARG A 133 -20.56 -19.09 2.78
C ARG A 133 -20.38 -20.36 3.61
N ASP A 134 -19.14 -20.82 3.71
CA ASP A 134 -18.78 -21.95 4.56
C ASP A 134 -18.11 -21.45 5.84
N SER A 135 -18.60 -21.92 7.00
CA SER A 135 -18.00 -21.64 8.30
C SER A 135 -17.85 -22.92 9.10
N LYS A 136 -16.66 -23.13 9.65
CA LYS A 136 -16.32 -24.27 10.50
C LYS A 136 -15.61 -23.74 11.73
N ALA A 137 -16.17 -24.03 12.90
CA ALA A 137 -15.59 -23.67 14.18
C ALA A 137 -15.85 -24.78 15.18
N LYS A 138 -14.97 -24.88 16.20
CA LYS A 138 -15.18 -25.80 17.32
C LYS A 138 -16.40 -25.38 18.16
N GLU A 139 -16.63 -24.07 18.29
CA GLU A 139 -17.76 -23.48 18.98
C GLU A 139 -18.20 -22.21 18.24
N VAL A 140 -19.51 -22.02 18.12
CA VAL A 140 -20.12 -20.79 17.60
C VAL A 140 -21.06 -20.25 18.67
N LYS A 141 -20.85 -19.00 19.08
CA LYS A 141 -21.71 -18.27 20.01
C LYS A 141 -22.18 -16.99 19.32
N GLU A 142 -23.49 -16.83 19.19
CA GLU A 142 -24.10 -15.63 18.66
C GLU A 142 -25.10 -15.09 19.67
N LEU A 143 -24.92 -13.83 20.07
CA LEU A 143 -25.81 -13.11 20.96
C LEU A 143 -26.34 -11.88 20.23
N THR A 144 -27.64 -11.84 20.03
CA THR A 144 -28.32 -10.78 19.28
C THR A 144 -29.63 -10.44 19.96
N LYS A 145 -30.10 -9.19 19.86
CA LYS A 145 -31.47 -8.84 20.30
C LYS A 145 -32.53 -9.49 19.40
N THR A 146 -32.28 -9.51 18.10
CA THR A 146 -33.16 -10.10 17.08
C THR A 146 -32.32 -10.87 16.09
N ARG A 147 -32.76 -12.08 15.73
CA ARG A 147 -32.19 -12.90 14.67
C ARG A 147 -33.30 -13.34 13.73
N GLN A 148 -33.11 -13.13 12.44
CA GLN A 148 -33.99 -13.64 11.38
C GLN A 148 -33.16 -14.54 10.46
N ILE A 149 -33.65 -15.74 10.20
CA ILE A 149 -33.08 -16.68 9.23
C ILE A 149 -34.16 -16.94 8.20
N VAL A 150 -33.86 -16.68 6.93
CA VAL A 150 -34.75 -16.95 5.81
C VAL A 150 -33.99 -17.87 4.85
N SER A 151 -34.63 -18.97 4.46
CA SER A 151 -34.14 -19.91 3.45
C SER A 151 -35.22 -20.03 2.38
N GLU A 152 -34.86 -19.89 1.11
CA GLU A 152 -35.79 -20.08 -0.01
C GLU A 152 -36.06 -21.56 -0.30
N GLU A 153 -35.06 -22.40 -0.01
CA GLU A 153 -35.15 -23.85 -0.10
C GLU A 153 -35.02 -24.48 1.30
N ASN A 154 -34.41 -25.67 1.39
CA ASN A 154 -34.31 -26.43 2.63
C ASN A 154 -33.35 -25.79 3.65
N ASN A 155 -33.79 -25.73 4.90
CA ASN A 155 -32.95 -25.36 6.04
C ASN A 155 -32.69 -26.61 6.90
N HIS A 156 -31.51 -27.22 6.74
CA HIS A 156 -31.11 -28.41 7.50
C HIS A 156 -30.34 -28.04 8.77
N ILE A 157 -30.85 -28.49 9.92
CA ILE A 157 -30.19 -28.35 11.22
C ILE A 157 -30.02 -29.75 11.81
N HIS A 158 -28.78 -30.17 12.01
CA HIS A 158 -28.44 -31.50 12.56
C HIS A 158 -27.61 -31.35 13.83
N SER A 159 -28.07 -31.99 14.91
CA SER A 159 -27.32 -32.14 16.16
C SER A 159 -27.08 -33.61 16.47
N LYS A 160 -25.89 -33.97 16.98
CA LYS A 160 -25.59 -35.34 17.40
C LYS A 160 -26.24 -35.70 18.74
N ASP A 161 -26.16 -34.76 19.68
CA ASP A 161 -26.68 -34.94 21.04
C ASP A 161 -28.04 -34.21 21.14
N THR A 162 -28.10 -33.06 21.81
CA THR A 162 -29.35 -32.32 22.05
C THR A 162 -29.48 -31.10 21.15
N PHE A 163 -30.66 -30.90 20.57
CA PHE A 163 -31.09 -29.63 19.97
C PHE A 163 -32.13 -28.95 20.87
N ASN A 164 -31.80 -27.75 21.37
CA ASN A 164 -32.68 -26.96 22.22
C ASN A 164 -33.14 -25.72 21.45
N ASN A 165 -34.44 -25.60 21.20
CA ASN A 165 -35.07 -24.41 20.63
C ASN A 165 -36.20 -23.93 21.54
N ASN A 166 -35.87 -23.00 22.43
CA ASN A 166 -36.79 -22.51 23.45
C ASN A 166 -37.30 -21.12 23.06
N SER A 167 -38.61 -20.93 23.10
CA SER A 167 -39.26 -19.63 22.95
C SER A 167 -39.92 -19.19 24.25
N GLY A 168 -40.20 -17.89 24.38
CA GLY A 168 -41.20 -17.40 25.33
C GLY A 168 -42.63 -17.74 24.87
N GLU A 169 -43.59 -16.90 25.22
CA GLU A 169 -45.03 -17.19 25.14
C GLU A 169 -45.63 -17.36 23.72
N ASN A 170 -44.87 -17.15 22.63
CA ASN A 170 -45.44 -16.95 21.29
C ASN A 170 -44.77 -17.72 20.13
N SER A 171 -44.28 -18.95 20.32
CA SER A 171 -43.82 -19.76 19.17
C SER A 171 -45.00 -20.30 18.36
N LYS A 172 -44.92 -20.13 17.03
CA LYS A 172 -45.84 -20.74 16.07
C LYS A 172 -45.04 -21.52 15.04
N MET A 173 -45.31 -22.81 14.93
CA MET A 173 -44.82 -23.67 13.86
C MET A 173 -45.99 -23.93 12.91
N TYR A 174 -45.80 -23.65 11.62
CA TYR A 174 -46.76 -23.89 10.55
C TYR A 174 -46.17 -24.86 9.54
#